data_AF-A0A329I128-F1
#
_entry.id   AF-A0A329I128-F1
#
_cell.length_a   1.000
_cell.length_b   1.000
_cell.length_c   1.000
_cell.angle_alpha   90.00
_cell.angle_beta   90.00
_cell.angle_gamma   90.00
#
_symmetry.space_group_name_H-M   'P 1'
#
loop_
_entity.id
_entity.type
_entity.pdbx_description
1 polymer ?
#
loop_
_entity_poly.entity_id
_entity_poly.type
_entity_poly.pdbx_seq_one_letter_code
_entity_poly.pdbx_strand_id
1 'polypeptide(L)'
;MWRLLMPLLLLPSLALADACVIRSRQGSVDVQVCQSNIDIPAQLFRDGFCQPQLKDQQTEVRFVDRCPVGEIGICQGARSPGVPYRQDIHYYGEPGDGRFLAFACRQQNQGSWRVP
;
A
#
# COMPACT_ATOMS: atom_id res chain seq x y z
N MET A 1 4.00 -52.57 14.61
CA MET A 1 4.87 -51.93 13.58
C MET A 1 4.63 -50.45 13.64
N TRP A 2 5.58 -49.74 14.25
CA TRP A 2 5.62 -48.30 14.47
C TRP A 2 5.75 -47.57 13.13
N ARG A 3 4.69 -46.90 12.67
CA ARG A 3 4.79 -45.87 11.62
C ARG A 3 4.32 -44.56 12.22
N LEU A 4 5.31 -43.70 12.46
CA LEU A 4 5.19 -42.35 12.96
C LEU A 4 4.09 -41.58 12.22
N LEU A 5 3.00 -41.31 12.93
CA LEU A 5 2.07 -40.22 12.60
C LEU A 5 2.82 -38.91 12.88
N MET A 6 3.46 -38.36 11.85
CA MET A 6 4.01 -37.01 11.88
C MET A 6 2.82 -36.05 11.72
N PRO A 7 2.39 -35.31 12.77
CA PRO A 7 1.33 -34.36 12.60
C PRO A 7 1.91 -33.20 11.80
N LEU A 8 1.42 -33.04 10.57
CA LEU A 8 1.73 -31.89 9.73
C LEU A 8 1.15 -30.66 10.45
N LEU A 9 2.01 -29.93 11.16
CA LEU A 9 1.71 -28.63 11.76
C LEU A 9 1.36 -27.67 10.61
N LEU A 10 0.08 -27.60 10.27
CA LEU A 10 -0.53 -26.48 9.54
C LEU A 10 -0.50 -25.28 10.48
N LEU A 11 0.66 -24.62 10.57
CA LEU A 11 0.71 -23.26 11.13
C LEU A 11 -0.18 -22.42 10.23
N PRO A 12 -1.31 -21.86 10.74
CA PRO A 12 -2.06 -20.90 9.95
C PRO A 12 -1.09 -19.77 9.67
N SER A 13 -0.77 -19.55 8.40
CA SER A 13 -0.23 -18.29 7.96
C SER A 13 -1.26 -17.26 8.41
N LEU A 14 -0.95 -16.54 9.49
CA LEU A 14 -1.56 -15.26 9.77
C LEU A 14 -1.20 -14.41 8.56
N ALA A 15 -2.02 -14.48 7.52
CA ALA A 15 -1.94 -13.62 6.37
C ALA A 15 -2.30 -12.24 6.92
N LEU A 16 -1.28 -11.57 7.49
CA LEU A 16 -1.32 -10.15 7.77
C LEU A 16 -1.27 -9.49 6.42
N ALA A 17 -2.45 -9.45 5.83
CA ALA A 17 -2.73 -8.79 4.60
C ALA A 17 -2.64 -7.30 4.95
N ASP A 18 -1.42 -6.77 4.79
CA ASP A 18 -1.02 -5.45 5.29
C ASP A 18 -1.17 -4.45 4.15
N ALA A 19 -2.42 -4.04 3.91
CA ALA A 19 -2.72 -2.88 3.10
C ALA A 19 -3.52 -1.85 3.91
N CYS A 20 -3.48 -0.60 3.46
CA CYS A 20 -4.26 0.47 4.06
C CYS A 20 -4.74 1.45 3.00
N VAL A 21 -6.03 1.73 3.03
CA VAL A 21 -6.64 2.80 2.25
C VAL A 21 -6.53 4.08 3.05
N ILE A 22 -5.91 5.09 2.46
CA ILE A 22 -5.71 6.41 3.03
C ILE A 22 -6.53 7.37 2.19
N ARG A 23 -7.47 8.05 2.82
CA ARG A 23 -8.26 9.10 2.21
C ARG A 23 -7.93 10.42 2.87
N SER A 24 -7.48 11.39 2.08
CA SER A 24 -7.22 12.74 2.55
C SER A 24 -8.18 13.71 1.89
N ARG A 25 -8.76 14.60 2.68
CA ARG A 25 -9.63 15.67 2.19
C ARG A 25 -9.08 17.04 2.58
N GLN A 26 -8.95 17.92 1.59
CA GLN A 26 -8.61 19.32 1.78
C GLN A 26 -9.52 20.20 0.88
N GLY A 27 -10.48 20.88 1.50
CA GLY A 27 -11.49 21.65 0.75
C GLY A 27 -12.31 20.75 -0.18
N SER A 28 -12.31 21.05 -1.49
CA SER A 28 -12.98 20.25 -2.52
C SER A 28 -12.12 19.12 -3.10
N VAL A 29 -10.86 18.99 -2.66
CA VAL A 29 -9.95 17.95 -3.14
C VAL A 29 -10.05 16.73 -2.23
N ASP A 30 -10.37 15.59 -2.84
CA ASP A 30 -10.51 14.29 -2.18
C ASP A 30 -9.54 13.32 -2.85
N VAL A 31 -8.48 12.96 -2.14
CA VAL A 31 -7.44 12.06 -2.64
C VAL A 31 -7.56 10.74 -1.91
N GLN A 32 -7.64 9.65 -2.67
CA GLN A 32 -7.58 8.31 -2.12
C GLN A 32 -6.38 7.57 -2.70
N VAL A 33 -5.60 6.96 -1.82
CA VAL A 33 -4.53 6.02 -2.18
C VAL A 33 -4.67 4.77 -1.33
N CYS A 34 -4.16 3.65 -1.82
CA CYS A 34 -3.98 2.45 -1.02
C CYS A 34 -2.53 1.99 -1.10
N GLN A 35 -1.91 1.80 0.06
CA GLN A 35 -0.58 1.22 0.15
C GLN A 35 -0.71 -0.27 0.43
N SER A 36 0.08 -1.09 -0.27
CA SER A 36 0.14 -2.53 -0.10
C SER A 36 1.57 -2.94 0.23
N ASN A 37 1.76 -3.52 1.40
CA ASN A 37 3.07 -3.93 1.90
C ASN A 37 3.69 -5.05 1.06
N ILE A 38 4.99 -4.94 0.74
CA ILE A 38 5.79 -6.03 0.14
C ILE A 38 6.77 -6.59 1.17
N ASP A 39 7.62 -5.74 1.76
CA ASP A 39 8.67 -6.17 2.70
C ASP A 39 8.92 -5.20 3.87
N ILE A 40 7.99 -4.27 4.12
CA ILE A 40 8.04 -3.35 5.25
C ILE A 40 7.65 -4.12 6.54
N PRO A 41 8.40 -4.00 7.64
CA PRO A 41 8.00 -4.55 8.94
C PRO A 41 6.59 -4.09 9.32
N ALA A 42 5.69 -4.99 9.70
CA ALA A 42 4.27 -4.73 9.87
C ALA A 42 3.95 -3.49 10.74
N GLN A 43 4.66 -3.33 11.87
CA GLN A 43 4.48 -2.17 12.74
C GLN A 43 4.94 -0.87 12.06
N LEU A 44 6.08 -0.88 11.37
CA LEU A 44 6.56 0.28 10.60
C LEU A 44 5.59 0.63 9.46
N PHE A 45 5.01 -0.37 8.81
CA PHE A 45 4.01 -0.16 7.77
C PHE A 45 2.77 0.54 8.32
N ARG A 46 2.21 0.05 9.42
CA ARG A 46 0.98 0.57 10.04
C ARG A 46 1.16 1.95 10.65
N ASP A 47 2.26 2.18 11.34
CA ASP A 47 2.49 3.40 12.12
C ASP A 47 3.21 4.49 11.32
N GLY A 48 3.96 4.11 10.27
CA GLY A 48 4.73 5.04 9.45
C GLY A 48 4.12 5.27 8.07
N PHE A 49 3.97 4.20 7.29
CA PHE A 49 3.52 4.32 5.89
C PHE A 49 2.02 4.63 5.81
N CYS A 50 1.20 3.89 6.57
CA CYS A 50 -0.25 4.00 6.58
C CYS A 50 -0.80 5.23 7.31
N GLN A 51 0.03 5.92 8.09
CA GLN A 51 -0.36 7.11 8.87
C GLN A 51 0.47 8.34 8.46
N PRO A 52 0.37 8.80 7.19
CA PRO A 52 1.08 10.00 6.78
C PRO A 52 0.54 11.22 7.55
N GLN A 53 1.42 11.93 8.24
CA GLN A 53 1.06 13.19 8.89
C GLN A 53 1.02 14.31 7.83
N LEU A 54 -0.11 14.43 7.15
CA LEU A 54 -0.37 15.51 6.21
C LEU A 54 -0.82 16.74 7.01
N LYS A 55 0.04 17.76 7.06
CA LYS A 55 -0.24 19.02 7.76
C LYS A 55 -1.50 19.66 7.19
N ASP A 56 -2.41 20.07 8.07
CA ASP A 56 -3.65 20.80 7.73
C ASP A 56 -4.64 20.01 6.85
N GLN A 57 -4.62 18.67 6.89
CA GLN A 57 -5.56 17.80 6.17
C GLN A 57 -6.22 16.75 7.08
N GLN A 58 -7.51 16.51 6.88
CA GLN A 58 -8.21 15.39 7.54
C GLN A 58 -7.87 14.11 6.79
N THR A 59 -7.24 13.16 7.49
CA THR A 59 -6.84 11.88 6.92
C THR A 59 -7.60 10.75 7.63
N GLU A 60 -8.29 9.92 6.85
CA GLU A 60 -8.92 8.70 7.29
C GLU A 60 -8.11 7.50 6.80
N VAL A 61 -7.80 6.57 7.70
CA VAL A 61 -7.02 5.36 7.39
C VAL A 61 -7.87 4.14 7.71
N ARG A 62 -8.00 3.26 6.72
CA ARG A 62 -8.67 1.96 6.88
C ARG A 62 -7.74 0.83 6.48
N PHE A 63 -7.39 -0.01 7.44
CA PHE A 63 -6.64 -1.24 7.18
C PHE A 63 -7.53 -2.26 6.49
N VAL A 64 -6.98 -2.88 5.45
CA VAL A 64 -7.66 -3.86 4.60
C VAL A 64 -6.69 -4.96 4.22
N ASP A 65 -7.22 -6.12 3.89
CA ASP A 65 -6.37 -7.24 3.48
C ASP A 65 -5.69 -6.97 2.12
N ARG A 66 -6.43 -6.36 1.20
CA ARG A 66 -5.94 -6.01 -0.13
C ARG A 66 -6.50 -4.67 -0.54
N CYS A 67 -5.70 -3.93 -1.31
CA CYS A 67 -6.19 -2.73 -1.96
C CYS A 67 -7.43 -3.04 -2.83
N PRO A 68 -8.49 -2.23 -2.72
CA PRO A 68 -9.69 -2.40 -3.54
C PRO A 68 -9.36 -2.20 -5.02
N VAL A 69 -10.20 -2.76 -5.88
CA VAL A 69 -10.11 -2.49 -7.32
C VAL A 69 -10.66 -1.11 -7.67
N GLY A 70 -10.33 -0.59 -8.85
CA GLY A 70 -10.80 0.69 -9.37
C GLY A 70 -9.77 1.81 -9.28
N GLU A 71 -8.52 1.45 -9.04
CA GLU A 71 -7.39 2.34 -9.17
C GLU A 71 -7.22 2.80 -10.64
N ILE A 72 -6.72 4.01 -10.84
CA ILE A 72 -6.35 4.54 -12.16
C ILE A 72 -4.90 4.20 -12.52
N GLY A 73 -4.15 3.68 -11.55
CA GLY A 73 -2.78 3.21 -11.74
C GLY A 73 -2.12 2.76 -10.46
N ILE A 74 -1.09 1.95 -10.63
CA ILE A 74 -0.33 1.31 -9.56
C ILE A 74 1.13 1.71 -9.73
N CYS A 75 1.73 2.26 -8.68
CA CYS A 75 3.18 2.37 -8.59
C CYS A 75 3.74 1.11 -7.94
N GLN A 76 4.15 0.15 -8.77
CA GLN A 76 4.68 -1.13 -8.29
C GLN A 76 6.10 -0.99 -7.75
N GLY A 77 6.37 -1.66 -6.62
CA GLY A 77 7.68 -1.72 -6.00
C GLY A 77 8.22 -0.35 -5.58
N ALA A 78 7.32 0.57 -5.25
CA ALA A 78 7.62 1.91 -4.75
C ALA A 78 8.44 1.83 -3.45
N ARG A 79 9.35 2.80 -3.28
CA ARG A 79 10.19 3.00 -2.10
C ARG A 79 10.04 4.42 -1.61
N SER A 80 9.95 4.59 -0.30
CA SER A 80 10.06 5.92 0.30
C SER A 80 11.54 6.34 0.36
N PRO A 81 11.86 7.63 0.16
CA PRO A 81 13.23 8.12 0.27
C PRO A 81 13.88 7.76 1.61
N GLY A 82 15.11 7.28 1.58
CA GLY A 82 15.90 6.99 2.79
C GLY A 82 15.57 5.66 3.48
N VAL A 83 14.64 4.86 2.96
CA VAL A 83 14.35 3.51 3.49
C VAL A 83 14.49 2.44 2.40
N PRO A 84 14.96 1.21 2.74
CA PRO A 84 15.21 0.16 1.75
C PRO A 84 13.97 -0.66 1.37
N TYR A 85 12.83 -0.39 2.01
CA TYR A 85 11.63 -1.20 1.89
C TYR A 85 10.78 -0.85 0.66
N ARG A 86 10.01 -1.84 0.20
CA ARG A 86 9.11 -1.75 -0.94
C ARG A 86 7.64 -1.91 -0.51
N GLN A 87 6.79 -1.26 -1.30
CA GLN A 87 5.34 -1.38 -1.27
C GLN A 87 4.79 -1.13 -2.67
N ASP A 88 3.55 -1.51 -2.92
CA ASP A 88 2.79 -0.99 -4.04
C ASP A 88 1.91 0.19 -3.57
N ILE A 89 1.74 1.19 -4.44
CA ILE A 89 0.85 2.33 -4.18
C ILE A 89 -0.21 2.36 -5.28
N HIS A 90 -1.46 2.09 -4.92
CA HIS A 90 -2.63 2.14 -5.79
C HIS A 90 -3.26 3.53 -5.69
N TYR A 91 -3.44 4.21 -6.81
CA TYR A 91 -4.02 5.55 -6.86
C TYR A 91 -5.44 5.50 -7.40
N TYR A 92 -6.38 6.21 -6.77
CA TYR A 92 -7.78 6.28 -7.19
C TYR A 92 -8.14 7.73 -7.51
N GLY A 93 -9.05 7.93 -8.45
CA GLY A 93 -9.50 9.27 -8.83
C GLY A 93 -9.86 9.37 -10.31
N GLU A 94 -9.74 10.57 -10.86
CA GLU A 94 -10.02 10.84 -12.27
C GLU A 94 -8.87 10.33 -13.17
N PRO A 95 -9.15 9.62 -14.28
CA PRO A 95 -8.11 9.06 -15.14
C PRO A 95 -7.08 10.07 -15.67
N GLY A 96 -7.50 11.34 -15.86
CA GLY A 96 -6.63 12.41 -16.36
C GLY A 96 -5.41 12.71 -15.50
N ASP A 97 -5.47 12.38 -14.20
CA ASP A 97 -4.40 12.64 -13.24
C ASP A 97 -3.28 11.60 -13.29
N GLY A 98 -3.54 10.44 -13.91
CA GLY A 98 -2.60 9.31 -13.98
C GLY A 98 -1.23 9.67 -14.55
N ARG A 99 -1.15 10.65 -15.47
CA ARG A 99 0.14 11.09 -16.06
C ARG A 99 1.09 11.72 -15.02
N PHE A 100 0.55 12.51 -14.10
CA PHE A 100 1.35 13.17 -13.06
C PHE A 100 1.78 12.17 -12.01
N LEU A 101 0.87 11.26 -11.63
CA LEU A 101 1.14 10.17 -10.71
C LEU A 101 2.18 9.19 -11.26
N ALA A 102 2.14 8.90 -12.57
CA ALA A 102 3.15 8.07 -13.23
C ALA A 102 4.55 8.70 -13.20
N PHE A 103 4.64 10.02 -13.35
CA PHE A 103 5.91 10.74 -13.20
C PHE A 103 6.43 10.67 -11.76
N ALA A 104 5.59 10.99 -10.77
CA ALA A 104 5.95 10.92 -9.35
C ALA A 104 6.35 9.49 -8.93
N CYS A 105 5.63 8.49 -9.40
CA CYS A 105 5.95 7.08 -9.17
C CYS A 105 7.39 6.74 -9.56
N ARG A 106 7.81 7.14 -10.76
CA ARG A 106 9.15 6.85 -11.27
C ARG A 106 10.22 7.68 -10.59
N GLN A 107 9.98 8.98 -10.41
CA GLN A 107 11.04 9.91 -9.98
C GLN A 107 11.18 10.02 -8.46
N GLN A 108 10.08 9.96 -7.72
CA GLN A 108 10.08 10.16 -6.27
C GLN A 108 10.06 8.82 -5.53
N ASN A 109 9.21 7.91 -5.99
CA ASN A 109 9.03 6.61 -5.35
C ASN A 109 9.88 5.50 -5.97
N GLN A 110 10.64 5.79 -7.04
CA GLN A 110 11.52 4.81 -7.71
C GLN A 110 10.81 3.51 -8.12
N GLY A 111 9.49 3.58 -8.33
CA GLY A 111 8.65 2.44 -8.70
C GLY A 111 8.41 2.35 -10.20
N SER A 112 7.73 1.28 -10.60
CA SER A 112 7.28 1.06 -11.98
C SER A 112 5.78 1.35 -12.09
N TRP A 113 5.42 2.31 -12.95
CA TRP A 113 4.02 2.62 -13.20
C TRP A 113 3.34 1.52 -14.01
N ARG A 114 2.17 1.05 -13.54
CA ARG A 114 1.26 0.15 -14.24
C ARG A 114 -0.13 0.76 -14.30
N VAL A 115 -0.79 0.55 -15.43
CA VAL A 115 -2.24 0.68 -15.54
C VAL A 115 -2.83 -0.70 -15.21
N PRO A 116 -3.94 -0.79 -14.47
CA PRO A 116 -4.56 -2.07 -14.11
C PRO A 116 -5.01 -2.89 -15.30
#